data_AF-A0A1H9RE65-F1
#
_entry.id   AF-A0A1H9RE65-F1
#
_cell.length_a   1.000
_cell.length_b   1.000
_cell.length_c   1.000
_cell.angle_alpha   90.00
_cell.angle_beta   90.00
_cell.angle_gamma   90.00
#
_symmetry.space_group_name_H-M   'P 1'
#
loop_
_entity.id
_entity.type
_entity.pdbx_description
1 polymer ?
#
loop_
_entity_poly.entity_id
_entity_poly.type
_entity_poly.pdbx_seq_one_letter_code
_entity_poly.pdbx_strand_id
1 'polypeptide(L)'
;MACAVHGEYILINDEKGKKMYKLSIFAGAVAGVMIAGAAQNTFAHTRLNVPAATEGTRSINYVVIGHACGEDKRVLGTSVVFPNGLDSTILVDGAPHTGPVTDFLTNYGNNAQLLFDRSVFEASDEITDSNGNVVGFWAGGGAGVPNHLNALIPMRLTAARIEPTSCAQSVKVSVSIANICELTGVDGFGEGVVDLWTHNNIGSSYDRVSETDDGPASFTISRDVASNPLPENCGEGVAVEIRPSAAQLDRDMPIRINGQQVWPQP
;
A
#
# COMPACT_ATOMS: atom_id res chain seq x y z
N MET A 1 40.05 23.79 -17.77
CA MET A 1 40.77 23.24 -16.61
C MET A 1 40.83 21.74 -16.81
N ALA A 2 42.00 21.22 -17.14
CA ALA A 2 42.20 19.81 -17.50
C ALA A 2 42.25 18.95 -16.23
N CYS A 3 41.49 17.86 -16.18
CA CYS A 3 41.64 16.85 -15.16
C CYS A 3 42.08 15.56 -15.84
N ALA A 4 43.38 15.30 -15.79
CA ALA A 4 43.98 14.03 -16.15
C ALA A 4 43.84 13.09 -14.95
N VAL A 5 43.16 11.96 -15.11
CA VAL A 5 43.17 10.88 -14.12
C VAL A 5 44.26 9.90 -14.53
N HIS A 6 45.35 9.87 -13.78
CA HIS A 6 46.34 8.79 -13.85
C HIS A 6 45.69 7.52 -13.29
N GLY A 7 45.59 6.48 -14.11
CA GLY A 7 45.21 5.15 -13.66
C GLY A 7 46.40 4.46 -13.00
N GLU A 8 46.28 4.14 -11.71
CA GLU A 8 47.18 3.21 -11.04
C GLU A 8 46.87 1.78 -11.50
N TYR A 9 47.90 1.07 -11.95
CA TYR A 9 47.84 -0.35 -12.28
C TYR A 9 48.16 -1.16 -11.01
N ILE A 10 47.28 -2.08 -10.62
CA ILE A 10 47.60 -3.06 -9.59
C ILE A 10 48.37 -4.21 -10.26
N LEU A 11 49.66 -4.35 -9.90
CA LEU A 11 50.49 -5.49 -10.27
C LEU A 11 50.30 -6.61 -9.25
N ILE A 12 49.64 -7.69 -9.65
CA ILE A 12 49.63 -8.95 -8.88
C ILE A 12 50.77 -9.81 -9.42
N ASN A 13 51.81 -10.01 -8.62
CA ASN A 13 52.91 -10.92 -8.94
C ASN A 13 52.54 -12.34 -8.50
N ASP A 14 52.45 -13.26 -9.46
CA ASP A 14 52.53 -14.70 -9.22
C ASP A 14 53.62 -15.31 -10.11
N GLU A 15 54.51 -16.06 -9.48
CA GLU A 15 55.63 -16.77 -10.08
C GLU A 15 55.10 -17.99 -10.84
N LYS A 16 54.70 -17.82 -12.10
CA LYS A 16 54.86 -18.77 -13.24
C LYS A 16 53.99 -18.36 -14.41
N GLY A 17 54.62 -17.94 -15.51
CA GLY A 17 54.04 -18.02 -16.86
C GLY A 17 53.05 -16.89 -17.22
N LYS A 18 53.53 -15.94 -18.03
CA LYS A 18 52.73 -14.84 -18.59
C LYS A 18 51.60 -15.37 -19.48
N LYS A 19 50.35 -15.21 -19.05
CA LYS A 19 49.19 -15.08 -19.95
C LYS A 19 48.57 -13.69 -19.77
N MET A 20 48.64 -12.86 -20.81
CA MET A 20 47.94 -11.58 -20.86
C MET A 20 46.45 -11.82 -21.11
N TYR A 21 45.61 -11.62 -20.10
CA TYR A 21 44.18 -11.46 -20.32
C TYR A 21 43.87 -9.98 -20.48
N LYS A 22 43.50 -9.56 -21.69
CA LYS A 22 42.94 -8.23 -21.95
C LYS A 22 41.49 -8.23 -21.51
N LEU A 23 41.21 -7.76 -20.29
CA LEU A 23 39.85 -7.47 -19.88
C LEU A 23 39.50 -6.06 -20.37
N SER A 24 38.77 -5.98 -21.48
CA SER A 24 38.21 -4.72 -21.99
C SER A 24 37.03 -4.32 -21.12
N ILE A 25 37.22 -3.35 -20.23
CA ILE A 25 36.13 -2.73 -19.49
C ILE A 25 35.42 -1.78 -20.46
N PHE A 26 34.33 -2.25 -21.08
CA PHE A 26 33.37 -1.38 -21.73
C PHE A 26 32.65 -0.56 -20.65
N ALA A 27 32.76 0.75 -20.76
CA ALA A 27 31.95 1.71 -20.02
C ALA A 27 30.47 1.46 -20.32
N GLY A 28 29.70 1.18 -19.27
CA GLY A 28 28.23 1.18 -19.29
C GLY A 28 27.75 2.11 -18.20
N ALA A 29 27.38 3.33 -18.58
CA ALA A 29 26.68 4.28 -17.72
C ALA A 29 25.22 3.83 -17.57
N VAL A 30 24.80 3.40 -16.38
CA VAL A 30 23.45 3.59 -15.84
C VAL A 30 23.57 3.56 -14.32
N ALA A 31 23.46 4.71 -13.67
CA ALA A 31 23.18 4.79 -12.24
C ALA A 31 22.06 5.81 -12.04
N GLY A 32 20.85 5.41 -12.46
CA GLY A 32 19.63 6.05 -11.98
C GLY A 32 19.47 5.68 -10.52
N VAL A 33 19.63 6.66 -9.63
CA VAL A 33 19.38 6.50 -8.19
C VAL A 33 17.86 6.43 -8.01
N MET A 34 17.30 5.23 -8.12
CA MET A 34 15.96 4.91 -7.61
C MET A 34 16.07 4.69 -6.10
N ILE A 35 16.02 5.78 -5.33
CA ILE A 35 15.79 5.70 -3.88
C ILE A 35 14.51 6.47 -3.57
N ALA A 36 13.38 5.79 -3.77
CA ALA A 36 12.10 6.15 -3.17
C ALA A 36 11.31 4.86 -2.95
N GLY A 37 11.60 4.16 -1.85
CA GLY A 37 10.92 2.90 -1.54
C GLY A 37 11.20 2.29 -0.17
N ALA A 38 11.97 2.95 0.70
CA ALA A 38 12.35 2.38 1.99
C ALA A 38 12.09 3.36 3.13
N ALA A 39 10.86 3.40 3.64
CA ALA A 39 10.57 3.73 5.03
C ALA A 39 9.12 3.37 5.39
N GLN A 40 8.83 2.08 5.59
CA GLN A 40 7.71 1.64 6.43
C GLN A 40 8.23 0.61 7.44
N ASN A 41 9.16 1.03 8.30
CA ASN A 41 9.67 0.19 9.39
C ASN A 41 9.13 0.69 10.73
N THR A 42 7.80 0.77 10.86
CA THR A 42 7.17 0.57 12.16
C THR A 42 6.75 -0.90 12.19
N PHE A 43 7.61 -1.76 12.76
CA PHE A 43 7.42 -3.23 12.82
C PHE A 43 6.09 -3.68 13.45
N ALA A 44 5.37 -2.74 14.06
CA ALA A 44 4.09 -2.93 14.69
C ALA A 44 2.90 -2.81 13.70
N HIS A 45 2.94 -1.89 12.73
CA HIS A 45 1.73 -1.53 12.00
C HIS A 45 1.27 -2.64 11.05
N THR A 46 -0.04 -2.76 10.87
CA THR A 46 -0.58 -3.62 9.80
C THR A 46 -0.33 -2.97 8.44
N ARG A 47 0.29 -3.73 7.53
CA ARG A 47 0.83 -3.23 6.26
C ARG A 47 0.60 -4.20 5.12
N LEU A 48 0.88 -3.74 3.91
CA LEU A 48 0.97 -4.61 2.75
C LEU A 48 2.34 -5.28 2.71
N ASN A 49 2.40 -6.57 2.41
CA ASN A 49 3.66 -7.29 2.28
C ASN A 49 4.52 -6.75 1.10
N VAL A 50 3.86 -6.39 -0.01
CA VAL A 50 4.49 -5.73 -1.16
C VAL A 50 3.88 -4.34 -1.30
N PRO A 51 4.52 -3.28 -0.77
CA PRO A 51 3.93 -1.95 -0.69
C PRO A 51 4.15 -1.11 -1.96
N ALA A 52 4.79 -1.65 -2.99
CA ALA A 52 5.02 -0.92 -4.24
C ALA A 52 5.06 -1.86 -5.45
N ALA A 53 4.66 -1.35 -6.61
CA ALA A 53 4.79 -2.03 -7.88
C ALA A 53 4.86 -1.03 -9.04
N THR A 54 5.45 -1.46 -10.16
CA THR A 54 5.31 -0.74 -11.43
C THR A 54 3.88 -0.87 -11.94
N GLU A 55 3.36 0.20 -12.53
CA GLU A 55 2.02 0.25 -13.12
C GLU A 55 1.70 -0.95 -14.03
N GLY A 56 0.44 -1.40 -14.03
CA GLY A 56 0.01 -2.57 -14.80
C GLY A 56 0.46 -3.93 -14.26
N THR A 57 1.32 -3.98 -13.23
CA THR A 57 1.76 -5.23 -12.60
C THR A 57 0.65 -5.82 -11.72
N ARG A 58 0.46 -7.14 -11.80
CA ARG A 58 -0.47 -7.89 -10.95
C ARG A 58 0.31 -8.94 -10.16
N SER A 59 0.05 -9.03 -8.85
CA SER A 59 0.70 -10.00 -7.97
C SER A 59 -0.25 -10.50 -6.88
N ILE A 60 0.14 -11.60 -6.24
CA ILE A 60 -0.41 -11.99 -4.94
C ILE A 60 0.27 -11.13 -3.89
N ASN A 61 -0.51 -10.52 -3.02
CA ASN A 61 -0.05 -9.69 -1.92
C ASN A 61 -0.81 -10.08 -0.65
N TYR A 62 -0.40 -9.54 0.49
CA TYR A 62 -1.00 -9.84 1.77
C TYR A 62 -1.20 -8.57 2.56
N VAL A 63 -2.33 -8.47 3.25
CA VAL A 63 -2.40 -7.63 4.45
C VAL A 63 -1.76 -8.41 5.59
N VAL A 64 -0.69 -7.85 6.15
CA VAL A 64 0.12 -8.43 7.22
C VAL A 64 -0.28 -7.78 8.53
N ILE A 65 -0.99 -8.54 9.36
CA ILE A 65 -1.31 -8.14 10.74
C ILE A 65 -0.05 -8.40 11.58
N GLY A 66 0.63 -7.33 11.98
CA GLY A 66 1.93 -7.38 12.70
C GLY A 66 1.82 -7.50 14.22
N HIS A 67 0.71 -7.08 14.81
CA HIS A 67 0.36 -7.31 16.22
C HIS A 67 -1.15 -7.28 16.42
N ALA A 68 -1.57 -7.71 17.62
CA ALA A 68 -2.93 -7.48 18.11
C ALA A 68 -3.06 -6.12 18.82
N CYS A 69 -4.28 -5.70 19.13
CA CYS A 69 -4.60 -4.39 19.72
C CYS A 69 -4.12 -4.19 21.17
N GLY A 70 -3.16 -4.98 21.64
CA GLY A 70 -2.59 -4.93 22.98
C GLY A 70 -1.88 -6.23 23.37
N GLU A 71 -1.12 -6.18 24.46
CA GLU A 71 -0.23 -7.26 24.89
C GLU A 71 -0.91 -8.56 25.29
N ASP A 72 -2.24 -8.61 25.45
CA ASP A 72 -2.99 -9.83 25.81
C ASP A 72 -4.24 -10.06 24.93
N LYS A 73 -4.34 -9.31 23.84
CA LYS A 73 -5.53 -9.35 22.98
C LYS A 73 -5.30 -10.26 21.77
N ARG A 74 -6.41 -10.79 21.26
CA ARG A 74 -6.42 -11.52 20.00
C ARG A 74 -7.08 -10.64 18.96
N VAL A 75 -6.59 -10.69 17.72
CA VAL A 75 -7.33 -10.08 16.60
C VAL A 75 -8.43 -11.04 16.19
N LEU A 76 -9.68 -10.66 16.37
CA LEU A 76 -10.89 -11.43 16.04
C LEU A 76 -11.27 -11.31 14.56
N GLY A 77 -10.82 -10.24 13.92
CA GLY A 77 -11.01 -10.00 12.50
C GLY A 77 -10.33 -8.73 12.02
N THR A 78 -10.39 -8.49 10.71
CA THR A 78 -9.90 -7.28 10.07
C THR A 78 -10.90 -6.80 9.03
N SER A 79 -11.00 -5.47 8.87
CA SER A 79 -11.73 -4.81 7.79
C SER A 79 -10.76 -3.91 7.03
N VAL A 80 -10.77 -4.00 5.70
CA VAL A 80 -9.80 -3.35 4.81
C VAL A 80 -10.54 -2.60 3.74
N VAL A 81 -10.23 -1.31 3.55
CA VAL A 81 -10.86 -0.42 2.57
C VAL A 81 -9.81 0.27 1.71
N PHE A 82 -9.94 0.09 0.39
CA PHE A 82 -9.18 0.79 -0.63
C PHE A 82 -9.99 2.00 -1.13
N PRO A 83 -9.35 3.11 -1.55
CA PRO A 83 -10.08 4.24 -2.10
C PRO A 83 -10.80 3.81 -3.39
N ASN A 84 -12.09 4.10 -3.48
CA ASN A 84 -12.93 3.69 -4.61
C ASN A 84 -12.79 4.58 -5.87
N GLY A 85 -12.13 5.73 -5.75
CA GLY A 85 -11.98 6.73 -6.81
C GLY A 85 -13.24 7.53 -7.16
N LEU A 86 -14.36 7.32 -6.46
CA LEU A 86 -15.62 8.05 -6.67
C LEU A 86 -15.72 9.28 -5.77
N ASP A 87 -15.50 9.07 -4.47
CA ASP A 87 -15.52 10.09 -3.42
C ASP A 87 -14.18 10.14 -2.68
N SER A 88 -13.11 9.61 -3.28
CA SER A 88 -11.76 9.62 -2.71
C SER A 88 -11.16 11.03 -2.64
N THR A 89 -10.33 11.27 -1.62
CA THR A 89 -9.50 12.49 -1.54
C THR A 89 -8.22 12.29 -2.34
N ILE A 90 -7.88 13.27 -3.18
CA ILE A 90 -6.69 13.23 -4.03
C ILE A 90 -5.78 14.40 -3.68
N LEU A 91 -4.49 14.10 -3.51
CA LEU A 91 -3.45 15.10 -3.32
C LEU A 91 -2.42 14.99 -4.44
N VAL A 92 -1.88 16.11 -4.89
CA VAL A 92 -0.77 16.22 -5.84
C VAL A 92 0.32 17.01 -5.15
N ASP A 93 1.46 16.38 -4.90
CA ASP A 93 2.58 16.94 -4.11
C ASP A 93 2.10 17.51 -2.75
N GLY A 94 1.11 16.85 -2.15
CA GLY A 94 0.49 17.23 -0.88
C GLY A 94 -0.61 18.30 -0.98
N ALA A 95 -0.81 18.92 -2.14
CA ALA A 95 -1.88 19.89 -2.36
C ALA A 95 -3.18 19.20 -2.81
N PRO A 96 -4.38 19.62 -2.33
CA PRO A 96 -5.64 19.04 -2.77
C PRO A 96 -5.91 19.18 -4.27
N HIS A 97 -6.41 18.11 -4.89
CA HIS A 97 -6.89 18.08 -6.27
C HIS A 97 -8.39 17.78 -6.31
N THR A 98 -9.14 18.53 -7.13
CA THR A 98 -10.62 18.45 -7.19
C THR A 98 -11.13 17.62 -8.37
N GLY A 99 -10.26 17.20 -9.28
CA GLY A 99 -10.63 16.36 -10.41
C GLY A 99 -10.74 14.88 -10.05
N PRO A 100 -11.19 14.03 -10.99
CA PRO A 100 -11.36 12.60 -10.77
C PRO A 100 -10.02 11.85 -10.70
N VAL A 101 -10.03 10.63 -10.14
CA VAL A 101 -8.86 9.72 -10.19
C VAL A 101 -8.39 9.44 -11.62
N THR A 102 -9.30 9.52 -12.61
CA THR A 102 -8.97 9.33 -14.03
C THR A 102 -8.02 10.38 -14.59
N ASP A 103 -7.78 11.49 -13.90
CA ASP A 103 -6.74 12.45 -14.26
C ASP A 103 -5.32 11.86 -14.09
N PHE A 104 -5.18 10.79 -13.31
CA PHE A 104 -3.88 10.18 -12.97
C PHE A 104 -3.81 8.68 -13.24
N LEU A 105 -4.93 7.96 -13.19
CA LEU A 105 -4.98 6.50 -13.35
C LEU A 105 -6.03 6.06 -14.37
N THR A 106 -5.70 5.05 -15.16
CA THR A 106 -6.63 4.33 -16.02
C THR A 106 -6.89 2.92 -15.46
N ASN A 107 -8.08 2.39 -15.72
CA ASN A 107 -8.54 1.10 -15.18
C ASN A 107 -8.48 1.02 -13.65
N TYR A 108 -8.84 2.13 -12.99
CA TYR A 108 -8.97 2.19 -11.55
C TYR A 108 -10.34 1.63 -11.12
N GLY A 109 -10.32 0.63 -10.24
CA GLY A 109 -11.48 -0.18 -9.84
C GLY A 109 -11.18 -1.67 -9.96
N ASN A 110 -11.70 -2.48 -9.02
CA ASN A 110 -11.45 -3.93 -8.99
C ASN A 110 -9.96 -4.35 -8.94
N ASN A 111 -9.09 -3.45 -8.50
CA ASN A 111 -7.64 -3.67 -8.48
C ASN A 111 -7.21 -4.59 -7.33
N ALA A 112 -7.94 -4.59 -6.22
CA ALA A 112 -7.83 -5.56 -5.13
C ALA A 112 -8.91 -6.63 -5.28
N GLN A 113 -8.56 -7.89 -5.03
CA GLN A 113 -9.51 -9.01 -4.99
C GLN A 113 -9.08 -9.95 -3.88
N LEU A 114 -9.97 -10.27 -2.95
CA LEU A 114 -9.66 -11.18 -1.85
C LEU A 114 -9.40 -12.59 -2.40
N LEU A 115 -8.41 -13.28 -1.85
CA LEU A 115 -8.23 -14.70 -2.08
C LEU A 115 -8.78 -15.43 -0.87
N PHE A 116 -9.77 -16.30 -1.11
CA PHE A 116 -10.38 -17.04 -0.02
C PHE A 116 -9.36 -17.98 0.63
N ASP A 117 -9.09 -17.74 1.91
CA ASP A 117 -8.24 -18.58 2.75
C ASP A 117 -8.81 -18.59 4.17
N ARG A 118 -8.98 -19.79 4.73
CA ARG A 118 -9.51 -20.01 6.08
C ARG A 118 -8.42 -20.32 7.12
N SER A 119 -7.15 -20.21 6.73
CA SER A 119 -6.00 -20.55 7.59
C SER A 119 -5.87 -19.63 8.81
N VAL A 120 -6.35 -18.38 8.69
CA VAL A 120 -6.31 -17.36 9.77
C VAL A 120 -7.68 -17.17 10.42
N PHE A 121 -8.71 -16.97 9.60
CA PHE A 121 -10.07 -16.65 10.02
C PHE A 121 -11.08 -17.59 9.36
N GLU A 122 -12.17 -17.90 10.03
CA GLU A 122 -13.13 -18.90 9.53
C GLU A 122 -14.02 -18.39 8.40
N ALA A 123 -14.23 -17.07 8.32
CA ALA A 123 -15.08 -16.41 7.33
C ALA A 123 -14.40 -15.14 6.80
N SER A 124 -14.75 -14.79 5.56
CA SER A 124 -14.30 -13.59 4.89
C SER A 124 -15.22 -13.27 3.73
N ASP A 125 -15.33 -12.00 3.35
CA ASP A 125 -16.06 -11.59 2.16
C ASP A 125 -15.49 -10.29 1.59
N GLU A 126 -15.78 -10.04 0.32
CA GLU A 126 -15.44 -8.78 -0.35
C GLU A 126 -16.46 -7.69 0.00
N ILE A 127 -15.98 -6.46 0.09
CA ILE A 127 -16.81 -5.26 0.18
C ILE A 127 -16.88 -4.66 -1.22
N THR A 128 -18.10 -4.50 -1.75
CA THR A 128 -18.31 -4.00 -3.11
C THR A 128 -19.08 -2.68 -3.13
N ASP A 129 -18.72 -1.79 -4.06
CA ASP A 129 -19.52 -0.61 -4.36
C ASP A 129 -20.82 -0.98 -5.12
N SER A 130 -21.63 0.02 -5.43
CA SER A 130 -22.89 -0.15 -6.17
C SER A 130 -22.73 -0.68 -7.59
N ASN A 131 -21.53 -0.61 -8.16
CA ASN A 131 -21.20 -1.10 -9.50
C ASN A 131 -20.62 -2.53 -9.45
N GLY A 132 -20.51 -3.12 -8.26
CA GLY A 132 -19.91 -4.42 -8.04
C GLY A 132 -18.38 -4.40 -8.07
N ASN A 133 -17.75 -3.22 -7.98
CA ASN A 133 -16.31 -3.16 -7.83
C ASN A 133 -15.93 -3.49 -6.39
N VAL A 134 -14.93 -4.36 -6.21
CA VAL A 134 -14.31 -4.62 -4.91
C VAL A 134 -13.57 -3.36 -4.46
N VAL A 135 -14.03 -2.79 -3.35
CA VAL A 135 -13.45 -1.61 -2.67
C VAL A 135 -12.80 -1.97 -1.34
N GLY A 136 -12.88 -3.25 -0.94
CA GLY A 136 -12.36 -3.71 0.33
C GLY A 136 -12.69 -5.18 0.56
N PHE A 137 -12.38 -5.65 1.76
CA PHE A 137 -12.80 -6.95 2.24
C PHE A 137 -12.76 -6.98 3.77
N TRP A 138 -13.40 -7.99 4.34
CA TRP A 138 -13.24 -8.33 5.75
C TRP A 138 -12.89 -9.81 5.90
N ALA A 139 -12.21 -10.15 6.98
CA ALA A 139 -11.97 -11.53 7.39
C ALA A 139 -12.09 -11.61 8.92
N GLY A 140 -12.75 -12.65 9.44
CA GLY A 140 -12.97 -12.79 10.88
C GLY A 140 -13.59 -14.12 11.29
N GLY A 141 -13.75 -14.29 12.60
CA GLY A 141 -14.31 -15.51 13.20
C GLY A 141 -13.25 -16.53 13.59
N GLY A 142 -13.70 -17.66 14.15
CA GLY A 142 -12.82 -18.64 14.80
C GLY A 142 -12.19 -18.10 16.09
N ALA A 143 -11.05 -18.67 16.47
CA ALA A 143 -10.35 -18.29 17.69
C ALA A 143 -9.62 -16.93 17.60
N GLY A 144 -9.50 -16.34 16.40
CA GLY A 144 -8.69 -15.13 16.16
C GLY A 144 -7.18 -15.38 16.20
N VAL A 145 -6.40 -14.32 16.00
CA VAL A 145 -4.92 -14.35 15.93
C VAL A 145 -4.33 -14.02 17.31
N PRO A 146 -3.46 -14.87 17.90
CA PRO A 146 -2.75 -14.52 19.13
C PRO A 146 -1.86 -13.28 18.95
N ASN A 147 -1.77 -12.43 19.98
CA ASN A 147 -0.90 -11.25 20.07
C ASN A 147 0.56 -11.40 19.60
N HIS A 148 1.15 -12.59 19.75
CA HIS A 148 2.56 -12.86 19.48
C HIS A 148 2.82 -13.45 18.08
N LEU A 149 1.78 -13.59 17.26
CA LEU A 149 1.89 -14.12 15.90
C LEU A 149 1.44 -13.09 14.88
N ASN A 150 2.10 -13.12 13.72
CA ASN A 150 1.63 -12.40 12.55
C ASN A 150 0.57 -13.22 11.82
N ALA A 151 -0.35 -12.53 11.15
CA ALA A 151 -1.31 -13.15 10.25
C ALA A 151 -1.24 -12.53 8.85
N LEU A 152 -1.53 -13.34 7.84
CA LEU A 152 -1.47 -12.96 6.43
C LEU A 152 -2.85 -13.16 5.81
N ILE A 153 -3.46 -12.08 5.31
CA ILE A 153 -4.73 -12.16 4.58
C ILE A 153 -4.41 -12.02 3.08
N PRO A 154 -4.52 -13.10 2.28
CA PRO A 154 -4.09 -13.09 0.90
C PRO A 154 -5.06 -12.34 0.00
N MET A 155 -4.51 -11.59 -0.94
CA MET A 155 -5.26 -10.90 -1.98
C MET A 155 -4.49 -10.87 -3.30
N ARG A 156 -5.20 -10.76 -4.41
CA ARG A 156 -4.63 -10.27 -5.65
C ARG A 156 -4.64 -8.74 -5.61
N LEU A 157 -3.49 -8.13 -5.87
CA LEU A 157 -3.39 -6.69 -6.06
C LEU A 157 -2.82 -6.37 -7.46
N THR A 158 -3.50 -5.47 -8.17
CA THR A 158 -3.09 -4.97 -9.48
C THR A 158 -2.76 -3.50 -9.38
N ALA A 159 -1.56 -3.10 -9.79
CA ALA A 159 -1.23 -1.70 -9.99
C ALA A 159 -2.02 -1.17 -11.18
N ALA A 160 -2.91 -0.21 -10.95
CA ALA A 160 -3.56 0.53 -12.03
C ALA A 160 -2.51 1.15 -12.96
N ARG A 161 -2.91 1.45 -14.19
CA ARG A 161 -2.03 2.14 -15.15
C ARG A 161 -2.08 3.62 -14.88
N ILE A 162 -0.96 4.32 -14.98
CA ILE A 162 -0.90 5.76 -14.91
C ILE A 162 -1.38 6.34 -16.24
N GLU A 163 -2.25 7.34 -16.16
CA GLU A 163 -2.80 8.05 -17.33
C GLU A 163 -1.66 8.65 -18.15
N PRO A 164 -1.47 8.22 -19.43
CA PRO A 164 -0.30 8.62 -20.22
C PRO A 164 -0.14 10.13 -20.38
N THR A 165 -1.26 10.87 -20.42
CA THR A 165 -1.24 12.33 -20.56
C THR A 165 -1.02 13.07 -19.24
N SER A 166 -1.06 12.38 -18.10
CA SER A 166 -0.84 12.98 -16.79
C SER A 166 0.65 13.22 -16.53
N CYS A 167 0.97 14.11 -15.60
CA CYS A 167 2.32 14.28 -15.06
C CYS A 167 2.65 13.36 -13.88
N ALA A 168 1.75 12.44 -13.50
CA ALA A 168 1.98 11.57 -12.35
C ALA A 168 3.18 10.64 -12.59
N GLN A 169 4.23 10.79 -11.79
CA GLN A 169 5.38 9.86 -11.79
C GLN A 169 5.14 8.69 -10.84
N SER A 170 4.36 8.92 -9.78
CA SER A 170 3.92 7.89 -8.85
C SER A 170 2.54 8.19 -8.30
N VAL A 171 1.81 7.15 -7.93
CA VAL A 171 0.52 7.25 -7.26
C VAL A 171 0.54 6.38 -6.01
N LYS A 172 0.46 6.99 -4.82
CA LYS A 172 0.33 6.31 -3.54
C LYS A 172 -1.14 6.10 -3.23
N VAL A 173 -1.56 4.85 -3.16
CA VAL A 173 -2.90 4.43 -2.75
C VAL A 173 -2.86 4.15 -1.24
N SER A 174 -3.51 4.98 -0.43
CA SER A 174 -3.61 4.78 1.02
C SER A 174 -4.73 3.80 1.32
N VAL A 175 -4.42 2.73 2.04
CA VAL A 175 -5.35 1.64 2.39
C VAL A 175 -5.67 1.74 3.87
N SER A 176 -6.95 1.88 4.18
CA SER A 176 -7.45 1.96 5.55
C SER A 176 -7.72 0.57 6.08
N ILE A 177 -7.22 0.25 7.27
CA ILE A 177 -7.38 -1.08 7.87
C ILE A 177 -7.82 -0.94 9.34
N ALA A 178 -8.78 -1.74 9.76
CA ALA A 178 -9.16 -1.89 11.17
C ALA A 178 -8.93 -3.33 11.62
N ASN A 179 -8.10 -3.54 12.64
CA ASN A 179 -7.98 -4.83 13.31
C ASN A 179 -8.87 -4.82 14.56
N ILE A 180 -9.74 -5.80 14.66
CA ILE A 180 -10.81 -5.84 15.66
C ILE A 180 -10.38 -6.81 16.75
N CYS A 181 -10.25 -6.34 17.99
CA CYS A 181 -9.91 -7.18 19.14
C CYS A 181 -11.09 -7.38 20.09
N GLU A 182 -12.06 -6.48 20.07
CA GLU A 182 -13.34 -6.65 20.75
C GLU A 182 -14.49 -6.22 19.83
N LEU A 183 -15.61 -6.94 19.90
CA LEU A 183 -16.83 -6.55 19.20
C LEU A 183 -17.52 -5.45 20.00
N THR A 184 -17.38 -4.21 19.54
CA THR A 184 -17.93 -3.00 20.18
C THR A 184 -18.64 -2.12 19.15
N GLY A 185 -19.46 -1.18 19.61
CA GLY A 185 -19.87 -0.02 18.83
C GLY A 185 -18.74 1.02 18.73
N VAL A 186 -18.93 2.02 17.86
CA VAL A 186 -17.95 3.09 17.58
C VAL A 186 -17.54 3.86 18.84
N ASP A 187 -18.48 4.06 19.78
CA ASP A 187 -18.22 4.75 21.05
C ASP A 187 -17.23 4.02 21.97
N GLY A 188 -17.00 2.73 21.73
CA GLY A 188 -16.02 1.92 22.46
C GLY A 188 -14.67 1.80 21.77
N PHE A 189 -14.44 2.47 20.64
CA PHE A 189 -13.15 2.46 19.98
C PHE A 189 -12.05 3.05 20.87
N GLY A 190 -10.90 2.38 20.89
CA GLY A 190 -9.75 2.76 21.69
C GLY A 190 -8.69 1.67 21.74
N GLU A 191 -7.61 1.95 22.46
CA GLU A 191 -6.54 1.01 22.72
C GLU A 191 -7.10 -0.27 23.38
N GLY A 192 -6.60 -1.45 22.97
CA GLY A 192 -7.12 -2.73 23.46
C GLY A 192 -8.33 -3.27 22.70
N VAL A 193 -9.06 -2.40 21.99
CA VAL A 193 -10.38 -2.72 21.40
C VAL A 193 -10.29 -2.82 19.87
N VAL A 194 -9.70 -1.83 19.22
CA VAL A 194 -9.49 -1.79 17.77
C VAL A 194 -8.18 -1.07 17.46
N ASP A 195 -7.37 -1.65 16.59
CA ASP A 195 -6.26 -0.91 15.97
C ASP A 195 -6.73 -0.33 14.65
N LEU A 196 -6.80 1.00 14.59
CA LEU A 196 -7.12 1.74 13.38
C LEU A 196 -5.83 2.15 12.66
N TRP A 197 -5.63 1.60 11.48
CA TRP A 197 -4.60 1.97 10.51
C TRP A 197 -5.26 2.80 9.41
N THR A 198 -5.79 3.94 9.83
CA THR A 198 -6.52 4.90 9.01
C THR A 198 -5.86 6.28 9.14
N HIS A 199 -6.28 7.23 8.30
CA HIS A 199 -5.82 8.61 8.42
C HIS A 199 -6.40 9.27 9.68
N ASN A 200 -5.69 10.26 10.20
CA ASN A 200 -6.17 11.09 11.30
C ASN A 200 -7.00 12.27 10.75
N ASN A 201 -8.01 12.72 11.50
CA ASN A 201 -8.73 13.98 11.26
C ASN A 201 -9.34 14.15 9.86
N ILE A 202 -9.79 13.06 9.23
CA ILE A 202 -10.55 13.14 7.97
C ILE A 202 -12.06 13.27 8.21
N GLY A 203 -12.51 13.12 9.47
CA GLY A 203 -13.89 13.29 9.90
C GLY A 203 -14.71 12.01 9.88
N SER A 204 -14.08 10.83 9.89
CA SER A 204 -14.74 9.53 9.96
C SER A 204 -14.89 9.06 11.40
N SER A 205 -15.84 8.16 11.64
CA SER A 205 -15.91 7.38 12.90
C SER A 205 -14.69 6.46 13.09
N TYR A 206 -13.90 6.26 12.03
CA TYR A 206 -12.69 5.44 12.01
C TYR A 206 -11.41 6.26 11.97
N ASP A 207 -11.45 7.55 12.29
CA ASP A 207 -10.24 8.37 12.37
C ASP A 207 -9.27 7.80 13.42
N ARG A 208 -8.01 7.61 13.03
CA ARG A 208 -6.98 7.19 13.98
C ARG A 208 -6.61 8.36 14.88
N VAL A 209 -6.46 8.08 16.18
CA VAL A 209 -6.00 9.05 17.17
C VAL A 209 -4.50 8.90 17.35
N SER A 210 -3.71 9.78 16.70
CA SER A 210 -2.26 9.80 16.81
C SER A 210 -1.70 11.20 16.53
N GLU A 211 -0.49 11.47 17.03
CA GLU A 211 0.25 12.71 16.72
C GLU A 211 0.76 12.73 15.26
N THR A 212 0.97 11.55 14.67
CA THR A 212 1.44 11.38 13.29
C THR A 212 0.38 10.72 12.42
N ASP A 213 0.27 11.17 11.17
CA ASP A 213 -0.63 10.59 10.16
C ASP A 213 0.06 9.46 9.38
N ASP A 214 0.67 8.53 10.11
CA ASP A 214 1.37 7.35 9.59
C ASP A 214 0.55 6.06 9.75
N GLY A 215 -0.75 6.20 10.03
CA GLY A 215 -1.66 5.09 10.27
C GLY A 215 -1.83 4.15 9.07
N PRO A 216 -2.27 4.64 7.90
CA PRO A 216 -2.63 3.80 6.77
C PRO A 216 -1.49 2.94 6.25
N ALA A 217 -1.86 1.77 5.72
CA ALA A 217 -0.98 1.06 4.82
C ALA A 217 -0.94 1.80 3.48
N SER A 218 0.12 1.61 2.69
CA SER A 218 0.20 2.25 1.37
C SER A 218 0.64 1.28 0.29
N PHE A 219 0.08 1.45 -0.90
CA PHE A 219 0.54 0.83 -2.12
C PHE A 219 0.97 1.89 -3.13
N THR A 220 2.27 1.98 -3.41
CA THR A 220 2.82 2.94 -4.36
C THR A 220 2.92 2.32 -5.75
N ILE A 221 2.23 2.93 -6.71
CA ILE A 221 2.32 2.62 -8.13
C ILE A 221 3.35 3.55 -8.76
N SER A 222 4.40 2.99 -9.36
CA SER A 222 5.41 3.75 -10.10
C SER A 222 5.15 3.69 -11.60
N ARG A 223 5.32 4.83 -12.29
CA ARG A 223 5.24 4.90 -13.76
C ARG A 223 6.30 4.00 -14.40
N ASP A 224 5.89 3.27 -15.44
CA ASP A 224 6.81 2.54 -16.30
C ASP A 224 7.35 3.49 -17.36
N VAL A 225 8.44 4.19 -17.04
CA VAL A 225 9.03 5.20 -17.93
C VAL A 225 9.51 4.63 -19.27
N ALA A 226 9.68 3.32 -19.39
CA ALA A 226 10.07 2.68 -20.64
C ALA A 226 8.90 2.49 -21.61
N SER A 227 7.69 2.21 -21.10
CA SER A 227 6.49 1.98 -21.92
C SER A 227 5.47 3.13 -21.88
N ASN A 228 5.54 3.98 -20.87
CA ASN A 228 4.66 5.11 -20.61
C ASN A 228 5.48 6.32 -20.10
N PRO A 229 6.33 6.93 -20.96
CA PRO A 229 7.20 8.03 -20.56
C PRO A 229 6.39 9.25 -20.07
N LEU A 230 6.98 10.07 -19.21
CA LEU A 230 6.39 11.35 -18.83
C LEU A 230 6.23 12.26 -20.07
N PRO A 231 5.12 13.00 -20.20
CA PRO A 231 5.00 14.06 -21.19
C PRO A 231 6.13 15.10 -21.04
N GLU A 232 6.59 15.67 -22.15
CA GLU A 232 7.76 16.57 -22.18
C GLU A 232 7.64 17.79 -21.25
N ASN A 233 6.41 18.26 -20.99
CA ASN A 233 6.12 19.41 -20.14
C ASN A 233 6.06 19.10 -18.64
N CYS A 234 6.23 17.84 -18.23
CA CYS A 234 6.05 17.42 -16.84
C CYS A 234 7.31 17.52 -15.98
N GLY A 235 8.47 17.83 -16.55
CA GLY A 235 9.74 17.83 -15.80
C GLY A 235 10.01 16.46 -15.16
N GLU A 236 10.21 16.44 -13.83
CA GLU A 236 10.40 15.20 -13.06
C GLU A 236 9.08 14.45 -12.76
N GLY A 237 7.93 15.05 -13.09
CA GLY A 237 6.60 14.56 -12.74
C GLY A 237 6.20 14.88 -11.31
N VAL A 238 4.98 14.48 -10.94
CA VAL A 238 4.37 14.76 -9.63
C VAL A 238 4.08 13.47 -8.86
N ALA A 239 4.05 13.57 -7.53
CA ALA A 239 3.61 12.50 -6.65
C ALA A 239 2.12 12.68 -6.32
N VAL A 240 1.30 11.70 -6.70
CA VAL A 240 -0.14 11.70 -6.41
C VAL A 240 -0.40 10.81 -5.20
N GLU A 241 -1.33 11.20 -4.35
CA GLU A 241 -1.85 10.38 -3.27
C GLU A 241 -3.37 10.28 -3.39
N ILE A 242 -3.90 9.06 -3.23
CA ILE A 242 -5.33 8.78 -3.24
C ILE A 242 -5.71 8.13 -1.91
N ARG A 243 -6.69 8.70 -1.22
CA ARG A 243 -7.15 8.28 0.11
C ARG A 243 -8.65 8.02 0.09
N PRO A 244 -9.16 7.02 0.83
CA PRO A 244 -10.58 6.94 1.13
C PRO A 244 -11.05 8.24 1.80
N SER A 245 -12.26 8.69 1.49
CA SER A 245 -12.88 9.77 2.25
C SER A 245 -13.51 9.27 3.54
N ALA A 246 -13.87 10.20 4.43
CA ALA A 246 -14.64 9.85 5.62
C ALA A 246 -15.96 9.15 5.30
N ALA A 247 -16.68 9.65 4.29
CA ALA A 247 -17.93 9.03 3.83
C ALA A 247 -17.72 7.60 3.32
N GLN A 248 -16.61 7.36 2.61
CA GLN A 248 -16.25 6.00 2.19
C GLN A 248 -15.97 5.10 3.41
N LEU A 249 -15.15 5.55 4.36
CA LEU A 249 -14.82 4.73 5.53
C LEU A 249 -16.05 4.39 6.36
N ASP A 250 -16.93 5.38 6.60
CA ASP A 250 -18.15 5.17 7.38
C ASP A 250 -19.12 4.19 6.69
N ARG A 251 -19.10 4.14 5.35
CA ARG A 251 -19.92 3.24 4.54
C ARG A 251 -19.35 1.83 4.43
N ASP A 252 -18.05 1.71 4.16
CA ASP A 252 -17.42 0.48 3.67
C ASP A 252 -16.62 -0.25 4.76
N MET A 253 -16.14 0.43 5.81
CA MET A 253 -15.42 -0.21 6.91
C MET A 253 -16.28 -1.14 7.79
N PRO A 254 -17.59 -0.88 8.02
CA PRO A 254 -18.43 -1.80 8.78
C PRO A 254 -18.47 -3.21 8.17
N ILE A 255 -18.28 -4.23 9.00
CA ILE A 255 -18.48 -5.62 8.63
C ILE A 255 -19.98 -5.93 8.64
N ARG A 256 -20.48 -6.42 7.51
CA ARG A 256 -21.87 -6.84 7.33
C ARG A 256 -21.94 -8.29 6.91
N ILE A 257 -22.75 -9.08 7.60
CA ILE A 257 -23.01 -10.49 7.28
C ILE A 257 -24.49 -10.62 6.97
N ASN A 258 -24.83 -11.12 5.78
CA ASN A 258 -26.21 -11.22 5.30
C ASN A 258 -26.99 -9.90 5.38
N GLY A 259 -26.32 -8.78 5.11
CA GLY A 259 -26.89 -7.43 5.17
C GLY A 259 -27.02 -6.83 6.58
N GLN A 260 -26.75 -7.59 7.64
CA GLN A 260 -26.74 -7.10 9.00
C GLN A 260 -25.34 -6.66 9.40
N GLN A 261 -25.20 -5.44 9.93
CA GLN A 261 -23.94 -4.98 10.50
C GLN A 261 -23.63 -5.75 11.78
N VAL A 262 -22.44 -6.36 11.83
CA VAL A 262 -21.95 -7.13 12.98
C VAL A 262 -20.82 -6.41 13.71
N TRP A 263 -20.06 -5.57 12.99
CA TRP A 263 -19.07 -4.68 13.57
C TRP A 263 -18.98 -3.38 12.75
N PRO A 264 -18.83 -2.21 13.38
CA PRO A 264 -19.08 -1.97 14.81
C PRO A 264 -20.50 -2.36 15.18
N GLN A 265 -20.75 -2.69 16.44
CA GLN A 265 -22.11 -2.98 16.91
C GLN A 265 -22.97 -1.70 16.73
N PRO A 266 -24.17 -1.83 16.16
CA PRO A 266 -25.06 -0.71 15.87
C PRO A 266 -25.66 -0.07 17.13
#